data_AF-A0A6I9UAV3-F1
#
_entry.id   AF-A0A6I9UAV3-F1
#
_cell.length_a   1.000
_cell.length_b   1.000
_cell.length_c   1.000
_cell.angle_alpha   90.00
_cell.angle_beta   90.00
_cell.angle_gamma   90.00
#
_symmetry.space_group_name_H-M   'P 1'
#
loop_
_entity.id
_entity.type
_entity.pdbx_description
1 polymer ?
#
loop_
_entity_poly.entity_id
_entity_poly.type
_entity_poly.pdbx_seq_one_letter_code
_entity_poly.pdbx_strand_id
1 'polypeptide(L)'
;MVKRSIIFIVLLVSAGVFLLESPAEALTCLDIMPTVMQCASFALGMVSRPSSQCCNELSRLHGMARTTDDRRQACNCLKQIAPQYPGAMDANLLALPQLCRVALSFPIRRDTDCSKIT
;
A
#
# COMPACT_ATOMS: atom_id res chain seq x y z
N MET A 1 -49.03 11.60 -21.79
CA MET A 1 -48.36 10.29 -22.03
C MET A 1 -46.86 10.37 -21.74
N VAL A 2 -46.15 11.36 -22.31
CA VAL A 2 -44.69 11.58 -22.13
C VAL A 2 -44.22 11.69 -20.67
N LYS A 3 -45.01 12.36 -19.79
CA LYS A 3 -44.64 12.58 -18.38
C LYS A 3 -44.63 11.31 -17.53
N ARG A 4 -45.48 10.32 -17.87
CA ARG A 4 -45.47 8.98 -17.23
C ARG A 4 -44.27 8.16 -17.69
N SER A 5 -43.91 8.24 -18.97
CA SER A 5 -42.70 7.61 -19.52
C SER A 5 -41.40 8.20 -18.92
N ILE A 6 -41.33 9.51 -18.67
CA ILE A 6 -40.16 10.15 -18.04
C ILE A 6 -39.96 9.64 -16.60
N ILE A 7 -41.04 9.48 -15.82
CA ILE A 7 -40.96 8.96 -14.44
C ILE A 7 -40.47 7.50 -14.42
N PHE A 8 -40.93 6.68 -15.36
CA PHE A 8 -40.45 5.29 -15.51
C PHE A 8 -38.98 5.22 -15.93
N ILE A 9 -38.51 6.12 -16.81
CA ILE A 9 -37.11 6.17 -17.23
C ILE A 9 -36.22 6.64 -16.07
N VAL A 10 -36.64 7.63 -15.27
CA VAL A 10 -35.86 8.12 -14.12
C VAL A 10 -35.77 7.07 -13.00
N LEU A 11 -36.84 6.30 -12.76
CA LEU A 11 -36.82 5.21 -11.78
C LEU A 11 -35.90 4.04 -12.21
N LEU A 12 -35.86 3.72 -13.51
CA LEU A 12 -34.96 2.68 -14.04
C LEU A 12 -33.48 3.07 -14.00
N VAL A 13 -33.16 4.37 -14.03
CA VAL A 13 -31.78 4.86 -13.92
C VAL A 13 -31.25 4.81 -12.47
N SER A 14 -32.13 4.67 -11.46
CA SER A 14 -31.72 4.61 -10.05
C SER A 14 -31.28 3.23 -9.55
N ALA A 15 -31.47 2.17 -10.34
CA ALA A 15 -31.24 0.77 -9.93
C ALA A 15 -29.92 0.16 -10.44
N GLY A 16 -28.97 0.97 -10.89
CA GLY A 16 -27.78 0.48 -11.58
C GLY A 16 -26.50 1.26 -11.32
N VAL A 17 -26.31 1.84 -10.12
CA VAL A 17 -24.94 2.04 -9.63
C VAL A 17 -24.44 0.66 -9.22
N PHE A 18 -24.07 -0.15 -10.21
CA PHE A 18 -23.17 -1.26 -9.97
C PHE A 18 -21.91 -0.62 -9.41
N LEU A 19 -21.68 -0.84 -8.11
CA LEU A 19 -20.36 -0.70 -7.53
C LEU A 19 -19.44 -1.54 -8.42
N LEU A 20 -18.67 -0.87 -9.28
CA LEU A 20 -17.49 -1.43 -9.89
C LEU A 20 -16.49 -1.63 -8.75
N GLU A 21 -16.77 -2.60 -7.89
CA GLU A 21 -15.72 -3.26 -7.12
C GLU A 21 -14.94 -4.01 -8.21
N SER A 22 -13.93 -3.34 -8.79
CA SER A 22 -12.88 -4.03 -9.52
C SER A 22 -12.51 -5.25 -8.68
N PRO A 23 -12.42 -6.47 -9.24
CA PRO A 23 -11.95 -7.61 -8.46
C PRO A 23 -10.64 -7.14 -7.83
N ALA A 24 -10.62 -7.00 -6.50
CA ALA A 24 -9.42 -6.57 -5.82
C ALA A 24 -8.42 -7.69 -6.07
N GLU A 25 -7.51 -7.48 -7.02
CA GLU A 25 -6.40 -8.39 -7.19
C GLU A 25 -5.68 -8.41 -5.84
N ALA A 26 -5.55 -9.61 -5.28
CA ALA A 26 -4.90 -9.79 -4.00
C ALA A 26 -3.47 -9.22 -4.11
N LEU A 27 -3.11 -8.36 -3.16
CA LEU A 27 -1.78 -7.76 -3.10
C LEU A 27 -0.71 -8.84 -3.13
N THR A 28 0.25 -8.74 -4.05
CA THR A 28 1.36 -9.70 -4.16
C THR A 28 2.69 -9.09 -3.71
N CYS A 29 3.69 -9.93 -3.44
CA CYS A 29 5.02 -9.42 -3.09
C CYS A 29 5.71 -8.72 -4.26
N LEU A 30 5.35 -9.07 -5.51
CA LEU A 30 5.85 -8.39 -6.71
C LEU A 30 5.41 -6.93 -6.74
N ASP A 31 4.22 -6.63 -6.22
CA ASP A 31 3.73 -5.26 -6.13
C ASP A 31 4.51 -4.40 -5.13
N ILE A 32 5.24 -5.00 -4.20
CA ILE A 32 6.02 -4.28 -3.17
C ILE A 32 7.47 -4.06 -3.60
N MET A 33 7.98 -4.89 -4.51
CA MET A 33 9.36 -4.81 -5.00
C MET A 33 9.77 -3.39 -5.44
N PRO A 34 8.94 -2.60 -6.15
CA PRO A 34 9.29 -1.23 -6.49
C PRO A 34 9.55 -0.34 -5.25
N THR A 35 8.78 -0.51 -4.18
CA THR A 35 9.01 0.23 -2.91
C THR A 35 10.36 -0.13 -2.32
N VAL A 36 10.68 -1.43 -2.27
CA VAL A 36 11.97 -1.90 -1.75
C VAL A 36 13.13 -1.36 -2.58
N MET A 37 13.07 -1.50 -3.90
CA MET A 37 14.15 -1.05 -4.80
C MET A 37 14.43 0.44 -4.66
N GLN A 38 13.38 1.26 -4.64
CA GLN A 38 13.54 2.71 -4.58
C GLN A 38 14.00 3.23 -3.21
N CYS A 39 13.67 2.50 -2.14
CA CYS A 39 14.04 2.89 -0.77
C CYS A 39 15.32 2.22 -0.25
N ALA A 40 15.88 1.25 -0.97
CA ALA A 40 17.01 0.43 -0.51
C ALA A 40 18.23 1.26 -0.08
N SER A 41 18.66 2.24 -0.87
CA SER A 41 19.83 3.07 -0.53
C SER A 41 19.66 3.82 0.79
N PHE A 42 18.44 4.29 1.10
CA PHE A 42 18.17 4.93 2.38
C PHE A 42 18.07 3.90 3.52
N ALA A 43 17.38 2.78 3.28
CA ALA A 43 17.29 1.69 4.25
C ALA A 43 18.67 1.16 4.67
N LEU A 44 19.63 1.11 3.74
CA LEU A 44 21.02 0.70 3.94
C LEU A 44 21.93 1.81 4.50
N GLY A 45 21.43 3.03 4.68
CA GLY A 45 22.21 4.16 5.20
C GLY A 45 23.23 4.74 4.20
N MET A 46 23.10 4.42 2.90
CA MET A 46 23.96 4.94 1.84
C MET A 46 23.66 6.40 1.50
N VAL A 47 22.43 6.84 1.79
CA VAL A 47 21.98 8.23 1.64
C VAL A 47 21.29 8.70 2.91
N SER A 48 21.37 9.99 3.20
CA SER A 48 20.82 10.59 4.42
C SER A 48 19.32 10.89 4.36
N ARG A 49 18.71 10.84 3.16
CA ARG A 49 17.28 11.09 2.95
C ARG A 49 16.71 10.16 1.87
N PRO A 50 15.43 9.75 1.97
CA PRO A 50 14.77 9.00 0.91
C PRO A 50 14.63 9.84 -0.35
N SER A 51 14.68 9.18 -1.52
CA SER A 51 14.41 9.82 -2.80
C SER A 51 12.92 10.14 -2.95
N SER A 52 12.58 11.06 -3.87
CA SER A 52 11.17 11.30 -4.23
C SER A 52 10.49 10.03 -4.75
N GLN A 53 11.21 9.20 -5.51
CA GLN A 53 10.72 7.92 -6.02
C GLN A 53 10.41 6.95 -4.88
N CYS A 54 11.27 6.85 -3.85
CA CYS A 54 11.00 6.06 -2.66
C CYS A 54 9.70 6.51 -1.98
N CYS A 55 9.52 7.83 -1.77
CA CYS A 55 8.32 8.34 -1.13
C CYS A 55 7.04 8.15 -1.96
N ASN A 56 7.16 8.22 -3.29
CA ASN A 56 6.04 7.93 -4.20
C ASN A 56 5.63 6.46 -4.11
N GLU A 57 6.59 5.53 -4.10
CA GLU A 57 6.29 4.11 -3.93
C GLU A 57 5.75 3.80 -2.53
N LEU A 58 6.24 4.46 -1.49
CA LEU A 58 5.68 4.33 -0.14
C LEU A 58 4.22 4.79 -0.08
N SER A 59 3.89 5.85 -0.81
CA SER A 59 2.51 6.35 -0.94
C SER A 59 1.63 5.38 -1.73
N ARG A 60 2.18 4.73 -2.76
CA ARG A 60 1.49 3.67 -3.49
C ARG A 60 1.23 2.46 -2.59
N LEU A 61 2.22 2.03 -1.81
CA LEU A 61 2.08 0.95 -0.84
C LEU A 61 0.99 1.26 0.19
N HIS A 62 0.93 2.49 0.70
CA HIS A 62 -0.17 2.94 1.57
C HIS A 62 -1.53 2.81 0.88
N GLY A 63 -1.63 3.24 -0.39
CA GLY A 63 -2.85 3.16 -1.17
C GLY A 63 -3.33 1.73 -1.46
N MET A 64 -2.42 0.76 -1.45
CA MET A 64 -2.72 -0.67 -1.61
C MET A 64 -3.06 -1.37 -0.29
N ALA A 65 -2.40 -0.99 0.81
CA ALA A 65 -2.53 -1.64 2.11
C ALA A 65 -3.79 -1.19 2.89
N ARG A 66 -4.95 -1.21 2.25
CA ARG A 66 -6.21 -0.65 2.77
C ARG A 66 -6.87 -1.55 3.80
N THR A 67 -6.89 -2.85 3.55
CA THR A 67 -7.49 -3.82 4.47
C THR A 67 -6.46 -4.38 5.44
N THR A 68 -6.93 -4.99 6.53
CA THR A 68 -6.06 -5.72 7.47
C THR A 68 -5.27 -6.80 6.75
N ASP A 69 -5.91 -7.52 5.84
CA ASP A 69 -5.29 -8.60 5.08
C ASP A 69 -4.21 -8.05 4.13
N ASP A 70 -4.44 -6.93 3.44
CA ASP A 70 -3.42 -6.29 2.60
C ASP A 70 -2.21 -5.83 3.42
N ARG A 71 -2.44 -5.27 4.63
CA ARG A 71 -1.33 -4.86 5.51
C ARG A 71 -0.51 -6.06 5.99
N ARG A 72 -1.18 -7.16 6.36
CA ARG A 72 -0.51 -8.41 6.77
C ARG A 72 0.26 -9.01 5.62
N GLN A 73 -0.34 -9.05 4.43
CA GLN A 73 0.30 -9.53 3.20
C GLN A 73 1.52 -8.67 2.88
N ALA A 74 1.40 -7.34 2.94
CA ALA A 74 2.51 -6.42 2.72
C ALA A 74 3.66 -6.63 3.71
N CYS A 75 3.33 -6.77 5.00
CA CYS A 75 4.31 -7.08 6.04
C CYS A 75 5.03 -8.42 5.77
N ASN A 76 4.28 -9.47 5.43
CA ASN A 76 4.87 -10.80 5.16
C ASN A 76 5.82 -10.75 3.96
N CYS A 77 5.45 -10.04 2.90
CA CYS A 77 6.31 -9.83 1.74
C CYS A 77 7.60 -9.07 2.10
N LEU A 78 7.49 -7.96 2.85
CA LEU A 78 8.67 -7.22 3.33
C LEU A 78 9.59 -8.10 4.19
N LYS A 79 9.00 -8.95 5.04
CA LYS A 79 9.74 -9.92 5.87
C LYS A 79 10.46 -10.97 5.03
N GLN A 80 9.86 -11.45 3.94
CA GLN A 80 10.50 -12.38 3.01
C GLN A 80 11.66 -11.75 2.24
N ILE A 81 11.57 -10.45 1.93
CA ILE A 81 12.60 -9.71 1.19
C ILE A 81 13.74 -9.26 2.10
N ALA A 82 13.47 -8.97 3.38
CA ALA A 82 14.45 -8.46 4.34
C ALA A 82 15.82 -9.20 4.38
N PRO A 83 15.89 -10.54 4.28
CA PRO A 83 17.17 -11.25 4.23
C PRO A 83 18.06 -10.89 3.04
N GLN A 84 17.50 -10.39 1.94
CA GLN A 84 18.26 -9.92 0.76
C GLN A 84 18.97 -8.58 1.00
N TYR A 85 18.61 -7.88 2.08
CA TYR A 85 19.18 -6.59 2.48
C TYR A 85 19.75 -6.67 3.91
N PRO A 86 20.81 -7.47 4.15
CA PRO A 86 21.32 -7.75 5.50
C PRO A 86 21.77 -6.49 6.27
N GLY A 87 22.19 -5.43 5.56
CA GLY A 87 22.59 -4.15 6.14
C GLY A 87 21.45 -3.14 6.37
N ALA A 88 20.20 -3.50 6.06
CA ALA A 88 19.09 -2.57 6.26
C ALA A 88 18.90 -2.25 7.76
N MET A 89 18.81 -0.97 8.07
CA MET A 89 18.72 -0.46 9.43
C MET A 89 17.26 -0.23 9.80
N ASP A 90 16.78 -0.89 10.85
CA ASP A 90 15.39 -0.74 11.32
C ASP A 90 15.06 0.71 11.70
N ALA A 91 16.05 1.47 12.20
CA ALA A 91 15.90 2.90 12.46
C ALA A 91 15.55 3.71 11.18
N ASN A 92 16.18 3.38 10.05
CA ASN A 92 15.89 4.06 8.78
C ASN A 92 14.53 3.62 8.23
N LEU A 93 14.21 2.32 8.31
CA LEU A 93 12.90 1.81 7.88
C LEU A 93 11.75 2.45 8.67
N LEU A 94 11.91 2.64 9.98
CA LEU A 94 10.94 3.33 10.84
C LEU A 94 10.83 4.83 10.57
N ALA A 95 11.89 5.46 10.06
CA ALA A 95 11.88 6.88 9.72
C ALA A 95 11.19 7.17 8.38
N LEU A 96 11.11 6.21 7.47
CA LEU A 96 10.53 6.38 6.12
C LEU A 96 9.14 7.01 6.12
N PRO A 97 8.14 6.54 6.90
CA PRO A 97 6.79 7.10 6.84
C PRO A 97 6.76 8.58 7.23
N GLN A 98 7.50 8.97 8.27
CA GLN A 98 7.58 10.36 8.72
C GLN A 98 8.32 11.25 7.72
N LEU A 99 9.47 10.79 7.21
CA LEU A 99 10.27 11.55 6.24
C LEU A 99 9.54 11.74 4.89
N CYS A 100 8.78 10.73 4.47
CA CYS A 100 7.96 10.78 3.26
C CYS A 100 6.57 11.39 3.47
N ARG A 101 6.19 11.72 4.72
CA ARG A 101 4.85 12.23 5.08
C ARG A 101 3.71 11.30 4.66
N VAL A 102 3.93 9.99 4.80
CA VAL A 102 2.95 8.94 4.49
C VAL A 102 2.51 8.29 5.79
N ALA A 103 1.20 8.22 6.02
CA ALA A 103 0.63 7.58 7.20
C ALA A 103 0.48 6.07 6.99
N LEU A 104 1.54 5.29 7.24
CA LEU A 104 1.44 3.83 7.20
C LEU A 104 0.87 3.28 8.51
N SER A 105 -0.18 2.46 8.40
CA SER A 105 -0.87 1.84 9.54
C SER A 105 -0.17 0.59 10.07
N PHE A 106 1.07 0.33 9.66
CA PHE A 106 1.88 -0.78 10.15
C PHE A 106 3.37 -0.39 10.14
N PRO A 107 4.19 -0.94 11.06
CA PRO A 107 5.62 -0.65 11.11
C PRO A 107 6.39 -1.41 10.04
N ILE A 108 7.29 -0.72 9.33
CA ILE A 108 8.27 -1.34 8.43
C ILE A 108 9.53 -1.66 9.26
N ARG A 109 9.70 -2.91 9.66
CA ARG A 109 10.89 -3.43 10.35
C ARG A 109 11.09 -4.89 9.98
N ARG A 110 12.32 -5.38 10.13
CA ARG A 110 12.67 -6.76 9.75
C ARG A 110 12.07 -7.82 10.67
N ASP A 111 11.78 -7.48 11.92
CA ASP A 111 11.32 -8.38 12.98
C ASP A 111 9.83 -8.22 13.32
N THR A 112 9.07 -7.47 12.51
CA THR A 112 7.64 -7.27 12.74
C THR A 112 6.89 -8.62 12.75
N ASP A 113 6.12 -8.85 13.82
CA ASP A 113 5.13 -9.92 13.88
C ASP A 113 3.89 -9.51 13.08
N CYS A 114 3.85 -9.91 11.80
CA CYS A 114 2.79 -9.55 10.88
C CYS A 114 1.40 -10.01 11.32
N SER A 115 1.30 -11.04 12.18
CA SER A 115 0.00 -11.53 12.67
C SER A 115 -0.73 -10.53 13.57
N LYS A 116 0.01 -9.61 14.20
CA LYS A 116 -0.51 -8.61 15.13
C LYS A 116 -1.02 -7.33 14.45
N ILE A 117 -0.85 -7.22 13.14
CA ILE A 117 -1.35 -6.07 12.38
C ILE A 117 -2.87 -6.18 12.27
N THR A 118 -3.57 -5.10 12.60
CA THR A 118 -5.02 -4.95 12.53
C THR A 118 -5.43 -3.96 11.47
#